data_AF-A0AAU3YLT6-F1
#
_entry.id   AF-A0AAU3YLT6-F1
#
_cell.length_a   1.000
_cell.length_b   1.000
_cell.length_c   1.000
_cell.angle_alpha   90.00
_cell.angle_beta   90.00
_cell.angle_gamma   90.00
#
_symmetry.space_group_name_H-M   'P 1'
#
loop_
_entity.id
_entity.type
_entity.pdbx_description
1 polymer ?
#
loop_
_entity_poly.entity_id
_entity_poly.type
_entity_poly.pdbx_seq_one_letter_code
_entity_poly.pdbx_strand_id
1 'polypeptide(L)'
;MTTPLASPDPSTSVVPFVVGLVIALALIWAVWMGIRFRRREPGPPDPADQPKLPRTGPVQEVREMREPDEVPHADDGSRLTPHELHGFGNAGSKRSKDQQPRRWSRGDSGAAGSGGPGRT
;
A
#
# COMPACT_ATOMS: atom_id res chain seq x y z
N MET A 1 -46.27 49.85 -27.36
CA MET A 1 -45.48 48.61 -27.30
C MET A 1 -45.86 47.91 -25.99
N THR A 2 -46.77 46.94 -26.03
CA THR A 2 -47.20 46.17 -24.85
C THR A 2 -46.39 44.88 -24.79
N THR A 3 -45.46 44.80 -23.86
CA THR A 3 -44.67 43.59 -23.58
C THR A 3 -45.59 42.54 -22.95
N PRO A 4 -45.70 41.31 -23.49
CA PRO A 4 -46.40 40.25 -22.79
C PRO A 4 -45.59 39.85 -21.55
N LEU A 5 -46.19 40.01 -20.37
CA LEU A 5 -45.66 39.44 -19.13
C LEU A 5 -45.81 37.91 -19.22
N ALA A 6 -44.70 37.19 -19.17
CA ALA A 6 -44.69 35.74 -19.10
C ALA A 6 -45.57 35.29 -17.92
N SER A 7 -46.65 34.55 -18.20
CA SER A 7 -47.38 33.85 -17.15
C SER A 7 -46.44 32.80 -16.54
N PRO A 8 -46.32 32.71 -15.21
CA PRO A 8 -45.57 31.65 -14.57
C PRO A 8 -46.32 30.34 -14.81
N ASP A 9 -45.94 29.62 -15.87
CA ASP A 9 -46.46 28.29 -16.14
C ASP A 9 -45.87 27.32 -15.10
N PRO A 10 -46.69 26.75 -14.19
CA PRO A 10 -46.21 25.87 -13.12
C PRO A 10 -45.53 24.61 -13.69
N SER A 11 -45.79 24.27 -14.94
CA SER A 11 -45.09 23.20 -15.67
C SER A 11 -43.57 23.43 -15.78
N THR A 12 -43.11 24.69 -15.83
CA THR A 12 -41.69 25.03 -16.01
C THR A 12 -40.84 24.63 -14.78
N SER A 13 -41.41 24.64 -13.57
CA SER A 13 -40.72 24.22 -12.34
C SER A 13 -41.00 22.76 -11.97
N VAL A 14 -42.19 22.24 -12.28
CA VAL A 14 -42.57 20.86 -11.95
C VAL A 14 -41.78 19.83 -12.76
N VAL A 15 -41.54 20.09 -14.05
CA VAL A 15 -40.79 19.16 -14.93
C VAL A 15 -39.37 18.88 -14.41
N PRO A 16 -38.49 19.86 -14.17
CA PRO A 16 -37.16 19.59 -13.65
C PRO A 16 -37.17 18.96 -12.25
N PHE A 17 -38.17 19.28 -11.42
CA PHE A 17 -38.33 18.66 -10.09
C PHE A 17 -38.62 17.16 -10.21
N VAL A 18 -39.55 16.76 -11.07
CA VAL A 18 -39.87 15.34 -11.31
C VAL A 18 -38.68 14.60 -11.90
N VAL A 19 -37.97 15.22 -12.85
CA VAL A 19 -36.74 14.63 -13.42
C VAL A 19 -35.70 14.42 -12.33
N GLY A 20 -35.48 15.41 -11.46
CA GLY A 20 -34.58 15.29 -10.31
C GLY A 20 -34.98 14.17 -9.37
N LEU A 21 -36.28 14.02 -9.09
CA LEU A 21 -36.80 12.94 -8.25
C LEU A 21 -36.56 11.56 -8.87
N VAL A 22 -36.80 11.40 -10.18
CA VAL A 22 -36.55 10.15 -10.89
C VAL A 22 -35.07 9.78 -10.84
N ILE A 23 -34.18 10.75 -11.07
CA ILE A 23 -32.73 10.53 -10.99
C ILE A 23 -32.33 10.12 -9.56
N ALA A 24 -32.85 10.83 -8.55
CA ALA A 24 -32.56 10.51 -7.15
C ALA A 24 -32.99 9.08 -6.78
N LEU A 25 -34.20 8.67 -7.17
CA LEU A 25 -34.70 7.32 -6.94
C LEU A 25 -33.87 6.26 -7.68
N ALA A 26 -33.45 6.55 -8.92
CA ALA A 26 -32.58 5.66 -9.68
C ALA A 26 -31.22 5.46 -8.99
N LEU A 27 -30.61 6.53 -8.45
CA LEU A 27 -29.35 6.45 -7.73
C LEU A 27 -29.48 5.67 -6.41
N ILE A 28 -30.54 5.93 -5.64
CA ILE A 28 -30.83 5.17 -4.42
C ILE A 28 -30.97 3.67 -4.74
N TRP A 29 -31.71 3.35 -5.81
CA TRP A 29 -31.89 1.97 -6.25
C TRP A 29 -30.57 1.33 -6.69
N ALA A 30 -29.72 2.04 -7.42
CA ALA A 30 -28.41 1.54 -7.84
C ALA A 30 -27.50 1.21 -6.64
N VAL A 31 -27.44 2.11 -5.63
CA VAL A 31 -26.68 1.87 -4.39
C VAL A 31 -27.24 0.69 -3.62
N TRP A 32 -28.57 0.63 -3.47
CA TRP A 32 -29.24 -0.46 -2.76
C TRP A 32 -28.99 -1.81 -3.45
N MET A 33 -29.03 -1.84 -4.78
CA MET A 33 -28.72 -3.02 -5.59
C MET A 33 -27.26 -3.46 -5.37
N GLY A 34 -26.30 -2.53 -5.42
CA GLY A 34 -24.88 -2.83 -5.15
C GLY A 34 -24.65 -3.40 -3.76
N ILE A 35 -25.31 -2.86 -2.73
CA ILE A 35 -25.26 -3.40 -1.37
C ILE A 35 -25.88 -4.81 -1.32
N ARG A 36 -27.02 -5.01 -1.99
CA ARG A 36 -27.72 -6.31 -2.03
C ARG A 36 -26.87 -7.41 -2.67
N PHE A 37 -26.08 -7.07 -3.69
CA PHE A 37 -25.11 -7.97 -4.32
C PHE A 37 -23.95 -8.29 -3.38
N ARG A 38 -23.30 -7.29 -2.78
CA ARG A 38 -22.20 -7.53 -1.82
C ARG A 38 -22.60 -8.38 -0.61
N ARG A 39 -23.85 -8.28 -0.15
CA ARG A 39 -24.37 -9.14 0.94
C ARG A 39 -24.48 -10.63 0.57
N ARG A 40 -24.37 -11.00 -0.71
CA ARG A 40 -24.35 -12.41 -1.15
C ARG A 40 -22.94 -12.99 -1.12
N GLU A 41 -21.92 -12.15 -1.01
CA GLU A 41 -20.56 -12.62 -0.80
C GLU A 41 -20.42 -13.11 0.65
N PRO A 42 -19.66 -14.20 0.89
CA PRO A 42 -19.34 -14.61 2.24
C PRO A 42 -18.67 -13.44 2.98
N GLY A 43 -19.10 -13.21 4.22
CA GLY A 43 -18.51 -12.19 5.06
C GLY A 43 -17.01 -12.44 5.29
N PRO A 44 -16.28 -11.44 5.82
CA PRO A 44 -14.92 -11.65 6.29
C PRO A 44 -14.85 -12.90 7.20
N PRO A 45 -13.77 -13.70 7.12
CA PRO A 45 -13.62 -14.88 7.96
C PRO A 45 -13.81 -14.53 9.44
N ASP A 46 -14.49 -15.40 10.19
CA ASP A 46 -14.66 -15.18 11.62
C ASP A 46 -13.28 -15.28 12.30
N PRO A 47 -13.01 -14.54 13.40
CA PRO A 47 -11.82 -14.77 14.21
C PRO A 47 -11.61 -16.23 14.61
N ALA A 48 -12.68 -17.01 14.77
CA ALA A 48 -12.62 -18.44 15.05
C ALA A 48 -12.15 -19.29 13.85
N ASP A 49 -12.34 -18.79 12.62
CA ASP A 49 -11.85 -19.40 11.36
C ASP A 49 -10.37 -19.10 11.12
N GLN A 50 -9.75 -18.22 11.92
CA GLN A 50 -8.33 -17.96 11.80
C GLN A 50 -7.51 -19.23 12.08
N PRO A 51 -6.41 -19.45 11.34
CA PRO A 51 -5.50 -20.56 11.57
C PRO A 51 -5.05 -20.60 13.04
N LYS A 52 -5.41 -21.67 13.74
CA LYS A 52 -4.97 -21.89 15.12
C LYS A 52 -3.57 -22.48 15.11
N LEU A 53 -2.79 -22.20 16.16
CA LEU A 53 -1.49 -22.83 16.33
C LEU A 53 -1.67 -24.36 16.30
N PRO A 54 -0.77 -25.09 15.60
CA PRO A 54 -0.81 -26.55 15.61
C PRO A 54 -0.53 -27.07 17.02
N ARG A 55 -0.99 -28.31 17.32
CA ARG A 55 -0.83 -28.95 18.64
C ARG A 55 0.62 -29.04 19.11
N THR A 56 1.57 -29.05 18.18
CA THR A 56 3.02 -29.05 18.42
C THR A 56 3.57 -27.70 18.89
N GLY A 57 2.74 -26.66 18.95
CA GLY A 57 3.15 -25.29 19.27
C GLY A 57 3.40 -24.43 18.02
N PRO A 58 3.73 -23.15 18.19
CA PRO A 58 3.99 -22.26 17.06
C PRO A 58 5.17 -22.78 16.23
N VAL A 59 5.04 -22.71 14.90
CA VAL A 59 6.19 -22.91 14.01
C VAL A 59 7.17 -21.79 14.35
N GLN A 60 8.32 -22.15 14.91
CA GLN A 60 9.35 -21.17 15.27
C GLN A 60 9.84 -20.48 14.00
N GLU A 61 10.02 -19.16 14.06
CA GLU A 61 10.67 -18.43 12.98
C GLU A 61 12.11 -18.91 12.84
N VAL A 62 12.48 -19.40 11.66
CA VAL A 62 13.88 -19.65 11.33
C VAL A 62 14.54 -18.30 11.06
N ARG A 63 15.25 -17.76 12.04
CA ARG A 63 16.07 -16.56 11.88
C ARG A 63 17.49 -16.97 11.52
N GLU A 64 17.95 -16.54 10.35
CA GLU A 64 19.30 -16.78 9.87
C GLU A 64 20.02 -15.44 9.64
N MET A 65 21.18 -15.27 10.28
CA MET A 65 22.08 -14.16 10.04
C MET A 65 22.94 -14.45 8.81
N ARG A 66 22.97 -13.50 7.88
CA ARG A 66 23.82 -13.51 6.68
C ARG A 66 25.11 -12.77 6.95
N GLU A 67 26.20 -13.24 6.35
CA GLU A 67 27.49 -12.56 6.37
C GLU A 67 27.31 -11.20 5.68
N PRO A 68 27.65 -10.08 6.34
CA PRO A 68 27.66 -8.78 5.70
C PRO A 68 28.74 -8.79 4.62
N ASP A 69 28.37 -8.46 3.38
CA ASP A 69 29.34 -8.30 2.31
C ASP A 69 29.87 -6.87 2.34
N GLU A 70 31.19 -6.72 2.31
CA GLU A 70 31.82 -5.41 2.29
C GLU A 70 31.61 -4.78 0.91
N VAL A 71 31.05 -3.57 0.89
CA VAL A 71 30.86 -2.87 -0.37
C VAL A 71 32.24 -2.46 -0.93
N PRO A 72 32.54 -2.77 -2.20
CA PRO A 72 33.74 -2.25 -2.85
C PRO A 72 33.74 -0.73 -2.76
N HIS A 73 34.94 -0.14 -2.62
CA HIS A 73 35.13 1.31 -2.67
C HIS A 73 35.71 1.66 -4.04
N ALA A 74 35.29 2.78 -4.63
CA ALA A 74 35.90 3.24 -5.88
C ALA A 74 37.32 3.76 -5.60
N ASP A 75 38.27 3.45 -6.48
CA ASP A 75 39.68 3.86 -6.34
C ASP A 75 39.85 5.38 -6.28
N ASP A 76 38.94 6.12 -6.92
CA ASP A 76 38.90 7.58 -6.97
C ASP A 76 38.08 8.22 -5.83
N GLY A 77 37.56 7.40 -4.91
CA GLY A 77 36.70 7.85 -3.81
C GLY A 77 35.31 8.32 -4.26
N SER A 78 34.93 8.10 -5.53
CA SER A 78 33.59 8.41 -6.03
C SER A 78 32.54 7.42 -5.49
N ARG A 79 31.26 7.81 -5.58
CA ARG A 79 30.16 6.93 -5.18
C ARG A 79 29.88 5.92 -6.30
N LEU A 80 30.00 4.64 -5.98
CA LEU A 80 29.58 3.57 -6.88
C LEU A 80 28.07 3.59 -7.09
N THR A 81 27.65 3.57 -8.35
CA THR A 81 26.26 3.39 -8.75
C THR A 81 25.91 1.89 -8.77
N PRO A 82 24.62 1.51 -8.69
CA PRO A 82 24.22 0.10 -8.60
C PRO A 82 24.76 -0.80 -9.72
N HIS A 83 24.98 -0.26 -10.92
CA HIS A 83 25.49 -1.00 -12.08
C HIS A 83 27.00 -1.21 -12.04
N GLU A 84 27.72 -0.41 -11.24
CA GLU A 84 29.16 -0.50 -11.02
C GLU A 84 29.51 -1.44 -9.85
N LEU A 85 28.50 -1.87 -9.07
CA LEU A 85 28.67 -2.87 -8.02
C LEU A 85 28.82 -4.27 -8.60
N HIS A 86 29.66 -5.09 -7.97
CA HIS A 86 29.84 -6.50 -8.33
C HIS A 86 28.49 -7.25 -8.32
N GLY A 87 28.20 -7.99 -9.40
CA GLY A 87 26.92 -8.69 -9.57
C GLY A 87 25.71 -7.76 -9.78
N PHE A 88 25.91 -6.50 -10.20
CA PHE A 88 24.85 -5.48 -10.31
C PHE A 88 24.13 -5.22 -8.99
N GLY A 89 24.84 -5.33 -7.87
CA GLY A 89 24.27 -5.25 -6.53
C GLY A 89 23.63 -6.55 -6.03
N ASN A 90 23.61 -7.62 -6.83
CA ASN A 90 23.19 -8.96 -6.41
C ASN A 90 24.39 -9.77 -5.92
N ALA A 91 25.01 -9.33 -4.83
CA ALA A 91 25.96 -10.19 -4.13
C ALA A 91 25.21 -11.35 -3.47
N GLY A 92 25.60 -12.59 -3.81
CA GLY A 92 25.04 -13.78 -3.18
C GLY A 92 25.34 -13.77 -1.68
N SER A 93 24.31 -13.86 -0.84
CA SER A 93 24.51 -13.88 0.60
C SER A 93 25.05 -15.22 1.07
N LYS A 94 26.04 -15.20 1.96
CA LYS A 94 26.52 -16.39 2.66
C LYS A 94 25.95 -16.44 4.08
N ARG A 95 25.78 -17.63 4.62
CA ARG A 95 25.40 -17.81 6.03
C ARG A 95 26.55 -17.34 6.93
N SER A 96 26.28 -16.43 7.86
CA SER A 96 27.28 -15.98 8.83
C SER A 96 27.64 -17.12 9.79
N LYS A 97 28.90 -17.20 10.23
CA LYS A 97 29.31 -18.11 11.32
C LYS A 97 28.72 -17.66 12.66
N ASP A 98 28.54 -16.36 12.84
CA ASP A 98 27.86 -15.78 13.99
C ASP A 98 26.37 -15.60 13.67
N GLN A 99 25.53 -16.30 14.43
CA GLN A 99 24.07 -16.26 14.29
C GLN A 99 23.40 -15.34 15.32
N GLN A 100 24.18 -14.64 16.15
CA GLN A 100 23.65 -13.70 17.12
C GLN A 100 23.29 -12.37 16.44
N PRO A 101 22.10 -11.79 16.72
CA PRO A 101 21.77 -10.45 16.27
C PRO A 101 22.78 -9.44 16.83
N ARG A 102 23.44 -8.67 15.96
CA ARG A 102 24.33 -7.59 16.42
C ARG A 102 23.51 -6.58 17.21
N ARG A 103 23.94 -6.30 18.44
CA ARG A 103 23.39 -5.20 19.23
C ARG A 103 24.04 -3.92 18.76
N TRP A 104 23.23 -2.90 18.47
CA TRP A 104 23.73 -1.59 18.08
C TRP A 104 24.69 -1.05 19.15
N SER A 105 25.88 -0.65 18.73
CA SER A 105 26.86 0.03 19.56
C SER A 105 27.25 1.36 18.90
N ARG A 106 27.66 2.35 19.71
CA ARG A 106 27.99 3.68 19.18
C ARG A 106 29.23 3.57 18.30
N GLY A 107 29.06 3.83 16.99
CA GLY A 107 30.10 3.66 15.96
C GLY A 107 29.83 2.51 14.98
N ASP A 108 28.88 1.63 15.30
CA ASP A 108 28.50 0.47 14.49
C ASP A 108 27.26 0.87 13.65
N SER A 109 27.51 1.56 12.53
CA SER A 109 26.44 1.91 11.60
C SER A 109 26.14 0.68 10.74
N GLY A 110 25.03 0.00 11.02
CA GLY A 110 24.45 -0.96 10.10
C GLY A 110 24.18 -0.24 8.78
N ALA A 111 24.97 -0.55 7.75
CA ALA A 111 24.88 0.08 6.44
C ALA A 111 23.61 -0.39 5.73
N ALA A 112 22.51 0.30 6.04
CA ALA A 112 21.28 0.28 5.26
C ALA A 112 20.89 1.75 4.99
N GLY A 113 21.27 2.26 3.82
CA GLY A 113 20.66 3.45 3.22
C GLY A 113 21.17 4.83 3.66
N SER A 114 22.47 5.14 3.51
CA SER A 114 22.97 6.52 3.56
C SER A 114 22.66 7.30 2.27
N GLY A 115 21.37 7.40 1.93
CA GLY A 115 20.84 8.32 0.93
C GLY A 115 20.60 9.70 1.55
N GLY A 116 21.66 10.43 1.90
CA GLY A 116 21.57 11.84 2.29
C GLY A 116 21.76 12.73 1.05
N PRO A 117 20.91 13.75 0.81
CA PRO A 117 21.10 14.66 -0.32
C PRO A 117 22.43 15.41 -0.16
N GLY A 118 23.24 15.39 -1.22
CA GLY A 118 24.50 16.12 -1.29
C GLY A 118 24.29 17.61 -0.99
N ARG A 119 25.12 18.16 -0.12
CA ARG A 119 25.22 19.59 0.10
C ARG A 119 26.34 20.11 -0.82
N THR A 120 26.01 21.12 -1.61
CA THR A 120 26.95 21.99 -2.36
C THR A 120 27.95 22.66 -1.42
#